data_AF-A0A954TYG3-F1
#
_entry.id   AF-A0A954TYG3-F1
#
_cell.length_a   1.000
_cell.length_b   1.000
_cell.length_c   1.000
_cell.angle_alpha   90.00
_cell.angle_beta   90.00
_cell.angle_gamma   90.00
#
_symmetry.space_group_name_H-M   'P 1'
#
loop_
_entity.id
_entity.type
_entity.pdbx_description
1 polymer ?
#
loop_
_entity_poly.entity_id
_entity_poly.type
_entity_poly.pdbx_seq_one_letter_code
_entity_poly.pdbx_strand_id
1 'polypeptide(L)'
;MKRTVWTVTCVVALCITVIVSSDAATGDDIKHDFEPAVTNQAGRDFPQVNSQGRIKFRVVAPKAKSVSTTFRDSTEFIKGDD
;
A
#
# COMPACT_ATOMS: atom_id res chain seq x y z
N MET A 1 -27.59 -47.13 0.10
CA MET A 1 -27.80 -45.67 -0.07
C MET A 1 -27.16 -44.84 1.05
N LYS A 2 -27.47 -45.06 2.34
CA LYS A 2 -26.92 -44.23 3.45
C LYS A 2 -25.39 -44.29 3.63
N ARG A 3 -24.77 -45.43 3.30
CA ARG A 3 -23.32 -45.66 3.45
C ARG A 3 -22.47 -44.93 2.39
N THR A 4 -23.01 -44.80 1.18
CA THR A 4 -22.40 -44.07 0.05
C THR A 4 -22.51 -42.56 0.24
N VAL A 5 -23.62 -42.10 0.84
CA VAL A 5 -23.81 -40.68 1.16
C VAL A 5 -22.80 -40.22 2.22
N TRP A 6 -22.55 -41.01 3.28
CA TRP A 6 -21.56 -40.65 4.30
C TRP A 6 -20.11 -40.66 3.81
N THR A 7 -19.75 -41.56 2.88
CA THR A 7 -18.39 -41.58 2.31
C THR A 7 -18.15 -40.41 1.36
N VAL A 8 -19.13 -40.03 0.55
CA VAL A 8 -19.02 -38.86 -0.33
C VAL A 8 -18.94 -37.56 0.48
N THR A 9 -19.69 -37.44 1.59
CA THR A 9 -19.61 -36.26 2.47
C THR A 9 -18.23 -36.13 3.13
N CYS A 10 -17.59 -37.23 3.57
CA CYS A 10 -16.25 -37.18 4.15
C CYS A 10 -15.16 -36.80 3.14
N VAL A 11 -15.26 -37.24 1.88
CA VAL A 11 -14.27 -36.90 0.83
C VAL A 11 -14.39 -35.44 0.41
N VAL A 12 -15.61 -34.90 0.29
CA VAL A 12 -15.84 -33.48 -0.01
C VAL A 12 -15.33 -32.58 1.12
N ALA A 13 -15.51 -32.98 2.38
CA ALA A 13 -15.00 -32.21 3.53
C ALA A 13 -13.46 -32.18 3.60
N LEU A 14 -12.77 -33.24 3.15
CA LEU A 14 -11.31 -33.32 3.17
C LEU A 14 -10.64 -32.44 2.10
N CYS A 15 -11.34 -32.16 0.99
CA CYS A 15 -10.81 -31.27 -0.08
C CYS A 15 -10.95 -29.77 0.25
N ILE A 16 -11.84 -29.39 1.17
CA ILE A 16 -12.12 -27.97 1.48
C ILE A 16 -11.05 -27.33 2.38
N THR A 17 -10.24 -28.13 3.10
CA THR A 17 -9.22 -27.61 4.04
C THR A 17 -7.86 -27.34 3.42
N VAL A 18 -7.61 -27.69 2.15
CA VAL A 18 -6.31 -27.52 1.48
C VAL A 18 -6.14 -26.11 0.86
N ILE A 19 -7.19 -25.29 0.82
CA ILE A 19 -7.16 -23.94 0.24
C ILE A 19 -6.98 -22.89 1.35
N VAL A 20 -5.97 -23.04 2.20
CA VAL A 20 -5.47 -21.91 3.02
C VAL A 20 -4.24 -21.37 2.30
N SER A 21 -4.49 -20.52 1.31
CA SER A 21 -3.46 -19.75 0.61
C SER A 21 -2.71 -18.88 1.62
N SER A 22 -1.38 -18.99 1.62
CA SER A 22 -0.52 -18.15 2.45
C SER A 22 -0.35 -16.79 1.75
N ASP A 23 -1.10 -15.78 2.17
CA ASP A 23 -0.82 -14.40 1.79
C ASP A 23 0.48 -13.94 2.45
N ALA A 24 1.61 -14.22 1.79
CA ALA A 24 2.88 -13.60 2.13
C ALA A 24 2.79 -12.13 1.74
N ALA A 25 2.40 -11.29 2.71
CA ALA A 25 2.48 -9.85 2.59
C ALA A 25 3.95 -9.46 2.38
N THR A 26 4.35 -9.24 1.13
CA THR A 26 5.58 -8.52 0.79
C THR A 26 5.37 -7.07 1.20
N GLY A 27 5.60 -6.77 2.48
CA GLY A 27 5.73 -5.41 2.94
C GLY A 27 7.02 -4.87 2.34
N ASP A 28 6.91 -4.13 1.23
CA ASP A 28 7.98 -3.25 0.79
C ASP A 28 8.28 -2.30 1.95
N ASP A 29 9.38 -2.55 2.64
CA ASP A 29 9.84 -1.73 3.75
C ASP A 29 10.03 -0.30 3.21
N ILE A 30 9.30 0.65 3.81
CA ILE A 30 9.34 2.05 3.39
C ILE A 30 10.69 2.60 3.86
N LYS A 31 11.59 2.87 2.91
CA LYS A 31 12.86 3.52 3.22
C LYS A 31 12.58 4.91 3.79
N HIS A 32 13.21 5.22 4.92
CA HIS A 32 13.03 6.46 5.67
C HIS A 32 13.99 7.59 5.22
N ASP A 33 14.58 7.49 4.03
CA ASP A 33 15.49 8.45 3.41
C ASP A 33 14.75 9.61 2.71
N PHE A 34 13.78 10.21 3.41
CA PHE A 34 12.99 11.32 2.88
C PHE A 34 13.77 12.65 2.93
N GLU A 35 13.92 13.29 1.78
CA GLU A 35 14.59 14.58 1.61
C GLU A 35 13.62 15.65 1.09
N PRO A 36 13.77 16.93 1.48
CA PRO A 36 12.96 18.03 0.94
C PRO A 36 13.14 18.14 -0.58
N ALA A 37 12.04 18.34 -1.32
CA ALA A 37 12.13 18.56 -2.75
C ALA A 37 12.76 19.93 -3.07
N VAL A 38 13.59 19.97 -4.12
CA VAL A 38 14.24 21.20 -4.61
C VAL A 38 13.25 22.27 -5.08
N THR A 39 12.03 21.84 -5.46
CA THR A 39 10.94 22.70 -5.90
C THR A 39 10.08 23.24 -4.74
N ASN A 40 10.46 22.97 -3.49
CA ASN A 40 9.76 23.50 -2.33
C ASN A 40 9.84 25.03 -2.26
N GLN A 41 8.79 25.64 -1.72
CA GLN A 41 8.80 27.08 -1.43
C GLN A 41 9.85 27.40 -0.36
N ALA A 42 10.45 28.60 -0.44
CA ALA A 42 11.42 29.05 0.55
C ALA A 42 10.86 28.97 1.97
N GLY A 43 11.62 28.32 2.87
CA GLY A 43 11.20 28.10 4.27
C GLY A 43 10.18 26.97 4.47
N ARG A 44 9.97 26.10 3.47
CA ARG A 44 9.12 24.89 3.58
C ARG A 44 9.95 23.62 3.38
N ASP A 45 9.85 22.70 4.34
CA ASP A 45 10.54 21.40 4.27
C ASP A 45 9.72 20.31 3.54
N PHE A 46 8.47 20.62 3.16
CA PHE A 46 7.53 19.69 2.52
C PHE A 46 7.02 20.25 1.19
N PRO A 47 6.74 19.38 0.20
CA PRO A 47 6.83 17.90 0.22
C PRO A 47 8.26 17.33 0.34
N GLN A 48 8.36 16.10 0.85
CA GLN A 48 9.60 15.32 0.88
C GLN A 48 9.48 14.11 -0.04
N VAL A 49 10.57 13.70 -0.66
CA VAL A 49 10.66 12.54 -1.56
C VAL A 49 11.75 11.59 -1.07
N ASN A 50 11.53 10.28 -1.23
CA ASN A 50 12.52 9.27 -0.86
C ASN A 50 13.09 8.56 -2.10
N SER A 51 14.10 7.69 -1.92
CA SER A 51 14.72 6.97 -3.06
C SER A 51 13.80 5.97 -3.77
N GLN A 52 12.66 5.61 -3.14
CA GLN A 52 11.64 4.73 -3.73
C GLN A 52 10.57 5.52 -4.51
N GLY A 53 10.75 6.83 -4.72
CA GLY A 53 9.75 7.68 -5.39
C GLY A 53 8.49 7.95 -4.55
N ARG A 54 8.52 7.67 -3.25
CA ARG A 54 7.41 7.97 -2.34
C ARG A 54 7.46 9.42 -1.91
N ILE A 55 6.29 10.08 -1.92
CA ILE A 55 6.15 11.47 -1.51
C ILE A 55 5.44 11.56 -0.16
N LYS A 56 5.97 12.40 0.72
CA LYS A 56 5.39 12.73 2.02
C LYS A 56 4.89 14.17 2.02
N PHE A 57 3.59 14.33 2.26
CA PHE A 57 2.94 15.63 2.41
C PHE A 57 2.67 15.94 3.86
N ARG A 58 2.76 17.22 4.22
CA ARG A 58 2.36 17.74 5.53
C ARG A 58 1.53 18.99 5.34
N VAL A 59 0.31 18.97 5.87
CA VAL A 59 -0.61 20.11 5.85
C VAL A 59 -1.11 20.36 7.26
N VAL A 60 -1.02 21.61 7.73
CA VAL A 60 -1.53 22.01 9.05
C VAL A 60 -2.97 22.48 8.87
N ALA A 61 -3.93 21.60 9.13
CA ALA A 61 -5.36 21.88 8.99
C ALA A 61 -6.13 21.47 10.26
N PRO A 62 -6.04 22.24 11.36
CA PRO A 62 -6.56 21.83 12.67
C PRO A 62 -8.10 21.69 12.75
N LYS A 63 -8.82 22.27 11.78
CA LYS A 63 -10.28 22.22 11.70
C LYS A 63 -10.80 21.28 10.61
N ALA A 64 -9.91 20.65 9.83
CA ALA A 64 -10.31 19.77 8.74
C ALA A 64 -10.75 18.40 9.28
N LYS A 65 -11.83 17.85 8.71
CA LYS A 65 -12.30 16.50 9.02
C LYS A 65 -11.60 15.43 8.17
N SER A 66 -11.15 15.80 6.98
CA SER A 66 -10.44 14.94 6.04
C SER A 66 -9.51 15.81 5.20
N VAL A 67 -8.34 15.25 4.86
CA VAL A 67 -7.36 15.86 3.96
C VAL A 67 -7.02 14.82 2.91
N SER A 68 -7.24 15.15 1.64
CA SER A 68 -6.85 14.33 0.49
C SER A 68 -5.90 15.10 -0.39
N THR A 69 -5.05 14.36 -1.12
CA THR A 69 -4.16 14.91 -2.15
C THR A 69 -4.40 14.13 -3.42
N THR A 70 -4.67 14.86 -4.51
CA THR A 70 -4.85 14.30 -5.84
C THR A 70 -3.87 14.94 -6.79
N PHE A 71 -3.39 14.14 -7.74
CA PHE A 71 -2.55 14.63 -8.83
C PHE A 71 -3.38 14.69 -10.09
N ARG A 72 -3.12 15.70 -10.93
CA ARG A 72 -3.86 15.91 -12.17
C ARG A 72 -3.64 14.76 -13.16
N ASP A 73 -2.40 14.25 -13.23
CA ASP A 73 -1.97 13.32 -14.29
C ASP A 73 -1.53 11.94 -13.78
N SER A 74 -1.67 11.64 -12.48
CA SER A 74 -1.44 10.33 -11.81
C SER A 74 -0.25 9.48 -12.30
N THR A 75 0.78 10.10 -12.85
CA THR A 75 1.98 9.42 -13.36
C THR A 75 2.92 9.09 -12.21
N GLU A 76 3.76 8.06 -12.40
CA GLU A 76 4.76 7.67 -11.44
C GLU A 76 5.77 8.80 -11.23
N PHE A 77 6.06 9.12 -9.96
CA PHE A 77 7.01 10.16 -9.61
C PHE A 77 8.43 9.61 -9.72
N ILE A 78 9.09 9.94 -10.81
CA ILE A 78 10.50 9.59 -11.03
C ILE A 78 11.34 10.72 -10.44
N LYS A 79 12.36 10.36 -9.64
CA LYS A 79 13.39 11.30 -9.20
C LYS A 79 14.13 11.81 -10.45
N GLY A 80 14.10 13.12 -10.69
CA GLY A 80 14.90 13.74 -11.75
C GLY A 80 16.41 13.56 -11.49
N ASP A 81 17.21 13.62 -12.55
CA ASP A 81 18.68 13.44 -12.49
C ASP A 81 19.44 14.67 -11.94
N ASP A 82 18.71 15.69 -11.47
CA ASP A 82 19.21 16.94 -10.90
C ASP A 82 19.77 16.84 -9.47
#